data_AF-A7WLS4-F1
#
_entry.id   AF-A7WLS4-F1
#
_cell.length_a   1.000
_cell.length_b   1.000
_cell.length_c   1.000
_cell.angle_alpha   90.00
_cell.angle_beta   90.00
_cell.angle_gamma   90.00
#
_symmetry.space_group_name_H-M   'P 1'
#
loop_
_entity.id
_entity.type
_entity.pdbx_description
1 polymer ?
#
loop_
_entity_poly.entity_id
_entity_poly.type
_entity_poly.pdbx_seq_one_letter_code
_entity_poly.pdbx_strand_id
1 'polypeptide(L)' 'FGIGMNRITLCAASIAMALSVTAMAAPATPSVDVYGSNNLQFSKVELAMESTTGYNQMVKYYDQAPIAVKFNQWS' A
#
# COMPACT_ATOMS: atom_id res chain seq x y z
N PHE A 1 54.05 15.40 -8.67
CA PHE A 1 53.17 15.24 -7.50
C PHE A 1 52.51 13.86 -7.60
N GLY A 2 53.19 12.83 -7.11
CA GLY A 2 52.70 11.45 -7.15
C GLY A 2 52.02 11.13 -5.82
N ILE A 3 50.71 10.86 -5.83
CA ILE A 3 49.97 10.49 -4.63
C ILE A 3 50.22 9.00 -4.41
N GLY A 4 51.16 8.66 -3.52
CA GLY A 4 51.37 7.28 -3.08
C GLY A 4 50.18 6.82 -2.24
N MET A 5 49.30 6.00 -2.81
CA MET A 5 48.18 5.42 -2.08
C MET A 5 48.66 4.16 -1.35
N ASN A 6 48.84 4.27 -0.03
CA ASN A 6 49.22 3.14 0.83
C ASN A 6 48.10 2.09 0.86
N ARG A 7 48.46 0.80 0.81
CA ARG A 7 47.53 -0.35 0.78
C ARG A 7 46.50 -0.35 1.91
N ILE A 8 46.82 0.29 3.04
CA ILE A 8 45.94 0.45 4.20
C ILE A 8 44.70 1.30 3.85
N THR A 9 44.86 2.31 3.01
CA THR A 9 43.77 3.21 2.58
C THR A 9 42.73 2.46 1.73
N LEU A 10 43.17 1.45 0.97
CA LEU A 10 42.31 0.68 0.08
C LEU A 10 41.45 -0.35 0.85
N CYS A 11 42.00 -0.96 1.90
CA CYS A 11 41.26 -1.84 2.80
C CYS A 11 40.27 -1.09 3.73
N ALA A 12 40.59 0.16 4.10
CA ALA A 12 39.66 0.98 4.88
C ALA A 12 38.43 1.41 4.04
N ALA A 13 38.63 1.67 2.75
CA ALA A 13 37.54 2.02 1.83
C ALA A 13 36.57 0.85 1.57
N SER A 14 37.05 -0.40 1.53
CA SER A 14 36.21 -1.58 1.32
C SER A 14 35.30 -1.88 2.52
N ILE A 15 35.77 -1.64 3.74
CA ILE A 15 34.95 -1.79 4.96
C ILE A 15 33.88 -0.68 5.03
N ALA A 16 34.22 0.54 4.61
CA ALA A 16 33.26 1.66 4.57
C ALA A 16 32.12 1.43 3.56
N MET A 17 32.39 0.82 2.41
CA MET A 17 31.35 0.41 1.44
C MET A 17 30.56 -0.82 1.90
N ALA A 18 31.14 -1.73 2.68
CA ALA A 18 30.41 -2.86 3.24
C ALA A 18 29.42 -2.42 4.33
N LEU A 19 29.68 -1.29 4.98
CA LEU A 19 28.86 -0.71 6.06
C LEU A 19 27.93 0.42 5.57
N SER A 20 27.95 0.79 4.29
CA SER A 20 26.98 1.74 3.73
C SER A 20 25.61 1.08 3.65
N VAL A 21 24.98 1.13 4.81
CA VAL A 21 23.61 0.80 5.18
C VAL A 21 22.69 0.88 3.98
N THR A 22 22.01 -0.23 3.71
CA THR A 22 20.80 -0.27 2.91
C THR A 22 19.83 0.77 3.48
N ALA A 23 19.74 1.94 2.86
CA ALA A 23 18.68 2.90 3.12
C ALA A 23 17.37 2.21 2.76
N MET A 24 16.72 1.61 3.76
CA MET A 24 15.38 1.06 3.63
C MET A 24 14.44 2.26 3.59
N ALA A 25 14.32 2.88 2.41
CA ALA A 25 13.29 3.86 2.16
C ALA A 25 11.94 3.21 2.49
N ALA A 26 11.10 3.91 3.25
CA ALA A 26 9.74 3.47 3.47
C ALA A 26 9.04 3.30 2.10
N PRO A 27 8.20 2.27 1.93
CA PRO A 27 7.39 2.13 0.73
C PRO A 27 6.61 3.42 0.43
N ALA A 28 6.37 3.71 -0.85
CA ALA A 28 5.60 4.87 -1.25
C ALA A 28 4.21 4.87 -0.59
N THR A 29 3.75 6.03 -0.13
CA THR A 29 2.42 6.17 0.48
C THR A 29 1.36 5.72 -0.52
N PRO A 30 0.54 4.70 -0.20
CA PRO A 30 -0.51 4.24 -1.11
C PRO A 30 -1.54 5.34 -1.35
N SER A 31 -1.90 5.54 -2.62
CA SER A 31 -2.98 6.45 -3.01
C SER A 31 -4.28 5.66 -3.14
N VAL A 32 -5.32 6.10 -2.43
CA VAL A 32 -6.63 5.43 -2.43
C VAL A 32 -7.35 5.72 -3.74
N ASP A 33 -7.75 4.67 -4.45
CA ASP A 33 -8.65 4.79 -5.60
C ASP A 33 -10.08 4.92 -5.09
N VAL A 34 -10.52 6.16 -4.86
CA VAL A 34 -11.84 6.48 -4.33
C VAL A 34 -12.95 5.92 -5.22
N TYR A 35 -12.83 6.05 -6.54
CA TYR A 35 -13.83 5.59 -7.50
C TYR A 35 -13.87 4.06 -7.59
N GLY A 36 -12.70 3.42 -7.60
CA GLY A 36 -12.58 1.97 -7.54
C GLY A 36 -13.02 1.34 -6.21
N SER A 37 -13.20 2.16 -5.17
CA SER A 37 -13.59 1.76 -3.80
C SER A 37 -15.03 2.15 -3.46
N ASN A 38 -15.94 2.20 -4.45
CA ASN A 38 -17.34 2.59 -4.26
C ASN A 38 -17.52 3.96 -3.58
N ASN A 39 -16.60 4.89 -3.87
CA ASN A 39 -16.56 6.21 -3.25
C ASN A 39 -16.47 6.17 -1.72
N LEU A 40 -15.92 5.09 -1.16
CA LEU A 40 -15.82 4.81 0.27
C LEU A 40 -17.17 4.71 0.99
N GLN A 41 -18.24 4.44 0.22
CA GLN A 41 -19.58 4.25 0.75
C GLN A 41 -19.84 2.75 0.94
N PHE A 42 -19.95 2.33 2.20
CA PHE A 42 -20.23 0.94 2.55
C PHE A 42 -21.47 0.90 3.44
N SER A 43 -22.22 -0.19 3.35
CA SER A 43 -23.43 -0.39 4.15
C SER A 43 -23.45 -1.80 4.72
N LYS A 44 -23.98 -1.92 5.94
CA LYS A 44 -24.32 -3.20 6.57
C LYS A 44 -25.60 -3.80 6.00
N VAL A 45 -26.39 -2.98 5.32
CA VAL A 45 -27.70 -3.34 4.79
C VAL A 45 -27.68 -3.18 3.28
N GLU A 46 -28.04 -4.25 2.58
CA GLU A 46 -28.28 -4.25 1.14
C GLU A 46 -29.79 -4.17 0.91
N LEU A 47 -30.19 -3.18 0.12
CA LEU A 47 -31.58 -2.92 -0.24
C LEU A 47 -31.72 -2.98 -1.76
N ALA A 48 -32.59 -3.85 -2.26
CA ALA A 48 -32.94 -3.88 -3.68
C ALA A 48 -33.88 -2.71 -3.99
N MET A 49 -33.34 -1.62 -4.55
CA MET A 49 -34.10 -0.37 -4.79
C MET A 49 -34.98 -0.41 -6.04
N GLU A 50 -34.63 -1.24 -7.02
CA GLU A 50 -35.26 -1.23 -8.35
C GLU A 50 -36.08 -2.50 -8.64
N SER A 51 -36.22 -3.40 -7.66
CA SER A 51 -36.87 -4.70 -7.86
C SER A 51 -37.83 -5.02 -6.72
N THR A 52 -39.10 -5.24 -7.07
CA THR A 52 -40.14 -5.68 -6.13
C THR A 52 -40.13 -7.20 -6.07
N THR A 53 -39.33 -7.76 -5.16
CA THR A 53 -39.20 -9.21 -4.93
C THR A 53 -39.64 -9.59 -3.51
N GLY A 54 -39.46 -10.85 -3.10
CA GLY A 54 -39.77 -11.27 -1.74
C GLY A 54 -38.90 -10.54 -0.71
N TYR A 55 -39.43 -10.31 0.50
CA TYR A 55 -38.76 -9.53 1.56
C TYR A 55 -37.30 -9.95 1.83
N ASN A 56 -37.03 -11.26 1.95
CA ASN A 56 -35.68 -11.80 2.18
C ASN A 56 -34.69 -11.58 1.02
N GLN A 57 -35.20 -11.26 -0.17
CA GLN A 57 -34.39 -10.93 -1.35
C GLN A 57 -34.16 -9.41 -1.45
N MET A 58 -35.09 -8.61 -0.92
CA MET A 58 -35.00 -7.15 -0.91
C MET A 58 -34.14 -6.61 0.22
N VAL A 59 -34.17 -7.23 1.40
CA VAL A 59 -33.48 -6.74 2.59
C VAL A 59 -32.50 -7.79 3.08
N LYS A 60 -31.22 -7.47 3.04
CA LYS A 60 -30.16 -8.28 3.64
C LYS A 60 -29.38 -7.45 4.63
N TYR A 61 -29.17 -8.00 5.81
CA TYR A 61 -28.37 -7.39 6.86
C TYR A 61 -27.14 -8.25 7.11
N TYR A 62 -25.99 -7.59 7.27
CA TYR A 62 -24.73 -8.20 7.66
C TYR A 62 -24.28 -7.61 9.00
N ASP A 63 -23.77 -8.46 9.89
CA ASP A 63 -23.27 -8.01 11.21
C ASP A 63 -22.13 -7.01 11.09
N GLN A 64 -21.35 -7.09 10.01
CA GLN A 64 -20.29 -6.16 9.65
C GLN A 64 -20.42 -5.75 8.19
N ALA A 65 -20.14 -4.49 7.89
CA ALA A 65 -20.17 -4.02 6.51
C ALA A 65 -18.97 -4.62 5.75
N PRO A 66 -19.16 -5.19 4.56
CA PRO A 66 -18.06 -5.59 3.72
C PRO A 66 -17.35 -4.33 3.18
N ILE A 67 -16.19 -4.01 3.74
CA ILE A 67 -15.36 -2.87 3.34
C ILE A 67 -14.30 -3.35 2.35
N ALA A 68 -14.31 -2.81 1.14
CA ALA A 68 -13.31 -3.08 0.12
C ALA A 68 -12.70 -1.75 -0.39
N VAL A 69 -11.43 -1.50 -0.06
CA VAL A 69 -10.69 -0.31 -0.47
C VAL A 69 -9.57 -0.71 -1.41
N LYS A 70 -9.58 -0.15 -2.62
CA LYS A 70 -8.52 -0.27 -3.61
C LYS A 70 -7.52 0.87 -3.44
N PHE A 71 -6.25 0.53 -3.51
CA PHE A 71 -5.17 1.50 -3.47
C PHE A 71 -4.14 1.17 -4.54
N ASN A 72 -3.47 2.21 -5.01
CA ASN A 72 -2.42 2.13 -6.01
C ASN A 72 -1.12 2.67 -5.40
N GLN A 73 0.01 2.03 -5.75
CA GLN A 73 1.36 2.50 -5.42
C GLN A 73 2.14 2.64 -6.73
N TRP A 74 1.72 3.61 -7.56
CA TRP A 74 2.51 4.01 -8.72
C TRP A 74 3.66 4.89 -8.22
N SER A 75 4.90 4.44 -8.48
CA SER A 75 6.14 5.09 -8.06
C SER A 75 6.38 6.43 -8.74
#